data_AF-A0A8U0QAH3-F1
#
_entry.id   AF-A0A8U0QAH3-F1
#
_cell.length_a   1.000
_cell.length_b   1.000
_cell.length_c   1.000
_cell.angle_alpha   90.00
_cell.angle_beta   90.00
_cell.angle_gamma   90.00
#
_symmetry.space_group_name_H-M   'P 1'
#
loop_
_entity.id
_entity.type
_entity.pdbx_description
1 polymer ?
#
loop_
_entity_poly.entity_id
_entity_poly.type
_entity_poly.pdbx_seq_one_letter_code
_entity_poly.pdbx_strand_id
1 'polypeptide(L)'
;GHLVPSDEITVYYSCEPAGDYLDSVIRAHTDFILATTKAPLKTYPVPKGSGVIVQEKTQLKGSDLDLTIVKGAAASRAPLTGPACAYVNLQLNNKEQEGVVLLENPKGDICLDMAKLRQVCASLFGLNNTKLCVFNGKTELTGKCDLLSLNGKTLSVTSGSSPSDSSPNSDSLVCPYVNLRLANCQPAECQSGDVGTLLLVNPVGHDCLTHNALLSETAKLFGLRGRRLKLYLDDLLTQEMPAEWSVKTLDRKTVYVGVVPTTAEA
;
A
#
# COMPACT_ATOMS: atom_id res chain seq x y z
N GLY A 1 23.63 12.48 11.29
CA GLY A 1 23.68 12.08 9.87
C GLY A 1 23.53 13.32 9.03
N HIS A 2 24.26 13.43 7.92
CA HIS A 2 24.13 14.58 7.01
C HIS A 2 22.85 14.41 6.20
N LEU A 3 21.97 15.43 6.18
CA LEU A 3 20.79 15.44 5.32
C LEU A 3 21.23 15.52 3.86
N VAL A 4 20.74 14.62 3.02
CA VAL A 4 20.95 14.69 1.56
C VAL A 4 19.67 15.15 0.88
N PRO A 5 19.73 15.76 -0.32
CA PRO A 5 18.54 16.25 -1.02
C PRO A 5 17.46 15.21 -1.33
N SER A 6 17.79 13.91 -1.23
CA SER A 6 16.86 12.79 -1.42
C SER A 6 16.18 12.33 -0.13
N ASP A 7 16.55 12.87 1.03
CA ASP A 7 15.94 12.48 2.30
C ASP A 7 14.52 13.02 2.40
N GLU A 8 13.57 12.13 2.64
CA GLU A 8 12.21 12.53 2.99
C GLU A 8 12.18 13.04 4.43
N ILE A 9 11.74 14.28 4.59
CA ILE A 9 11.63 14.95 5.89
C ILE A 9 10.24 15.58 6.06
N THR A 10 9.87 15.86 7.30
CA THR A 10 8.75 16.74 7.63
C THR A 10 9.25 17.85 8.55
N VAL A 11 8.88 19.08 8.25
CA VAL A 11 9.26 20.26 9.03
C VAL A 11 8.10 20.67 9.93
N TYR A 12 8.35 20.75 11.23
CA TYR A 12 7.42 21.27 12.23
C TYR A 12 7.87 22.67 12.66
N TYR A 13 6.94 23.62 12.77
CA TYR A 13 7.23 24.99 13.19
C TYR A 13 6.28 25.53 14.28
N SER A 14 6.79 26.32 15.21
CA SER A 14 6.00 27.13 16.15
C SER A 14 6.56 28.53 16.22
N CYS A 15 5.68 29.52 16.35
CA CYS A 15 6.04 30.91 16.53
C CYS A 15 5.59 31.36 17.91
N GLU A 16 6.48 32.03 18.64
CA GLU A 16 6.16 32.72 19.89
C GLU A 16 6.44 34.23 19.74
N PRO A 17 5.48 35.13 20.03
CA PRO A 17 4.09 34.84 20.39
C PRO A 17 3.25 34.32 19.21
N ALA A 18 2.32 33.40 19.50
CA ALA A 18 1.47 32.78 18.49
C ALA A 18 0.46 33.78 17.90
N GLY A 19 0.22 33.71 16.59
CA GLY A 19 -0.76 34.55 15.89
C GLY A 19 -0.27 35.95 15.52
N ASP A 20 1.00 36.27 15.79
CA ASP A 20 1.58 37.59 15.51
C ASP A 20 2.24 37.64 14.10
N TYR A 21 3.05 38.67 13.85
CA TYR A 21 3.70 38.95 12.57
C TYR A 21 4.31 37.71 11.90
N LEU A 22 5.12 36.92 12.61
CA LEU A 22 5.82 35.79 11.98
C LEU A 22 4.87 34.68 11.52
N ASP A 23 3.80 34.39 12.28
CA ASP A 23 2.77 33.43 11.88
C ASP A 23 2.03 33.93 10.63
N SER A 24 1.75 35.24 10.54
CA SER A 24 1.13 35.84 9.35
C SER A 24 2.02 35.73 8.11
N VAL A 25 3.34 35.93 8.26
CA VAL A 25 4.31 35.82 7.17
C VAL A 25 4.42 34.38 6.69
N ILE A 26 4.51 33.40 7.61
CA ILE A 26 4.59 31.99 7.24
C ILE A 26 3.33 31.57 6.48
N ARG A 27 2.14 31.94 6.97
CA ARG A 27 0.88 31.63 6.28
C ARG A 27 0.82 32.26 4.89
N ALA A 28 1.14 33.56 4.78
CA ALA A 28 1.11 34.29 3.50
C ALA A 28 2.10 33.75 2.46
N HIS A 29 3.20 33.14 2.89
CA HIS A 29 4.25 32.60 2.01
C HIS A 29 4.37 31.07 2.04
N THR A 30 3.32 30.36 2.48
CA THR A 30 3.31 28.90 2.61
C THR A 30 3.72 28.22 1.31
N ASP A 31 3.15 28.63 0.18
CA ASP A 31 3.42 28.02 -1.14
C ASP A 31 4.89 28.14 -1.54
N PHE A 32 5.52 29.29 -1.26
CA PHE A 32 6.92 29.50 -1.55
C PHE A 32 7.83 28.61 -0.68
N ILE A 33 7.48 28.47 0.61
CA ILE A 33 8.23 27.63 1.55
C ILE A 33 8.13 26.15 1.11
N LEU A 34 6.93 25.68 0.77
CA LEU A 34 6.71 24.32 0.30
C LEU A 34 7.43 24.03 -1.02
N ALA A 35 7.36 24.96 -1.99
CA ALA A 35 8.05 24.82 -3.27
C ALA A 35 9.58 24.78 -3.12
N THR A 36 10.13 25.54 -2.17
CA THR A 36 11.57 25.61 -1.93
C THR A 36 12.08 24.39 -1.16
N THR A 37 11.40 24.03 -0.07
CA THR A 37 11.82 22.93 0.81
C THR A 37 11.49 21.55 0.22
N LYS A 38 10.47 21.48 -0.65
CA LYS A 38 9.89 20.22 -1.17
C LYS A 38 9.52 19.24 -0.06
N ALA A 39 9.23 19.76 1.14
CA ALA A 39 8.90 18.99 2.33
C ALA A 39 7.59 19.51 2.95
N PRO A 40 6.79 18.65 3.60
CA PRO A 40 5.60 19.10 4.31
C PRO A 40 5.97 20.02 5.48
N LEU A 41 5.22 21.11 5.62
CA LEU A 41 5.30 22.06 6.74
C LEU A 41 4.08 21.87 7.66
N LYS A 42 4.32 21.61 8.95
CA LYS A 42 3.28 21.37 9.97
C LYS A 42 3.50 22.24 11.20
N THR A 43 2.45 22.53 11.96
CA THR A 43 2.58 23.18 13.26
C THR A 43 2.94 22.18 14.36
N TYR A 44 3.55 22.64 15.44
CA TYR A 44 3.73 21.84 16.66
C TYR A 44 2.39 21.38 17.25
N PRO A 45 2.39 20.35 18.13
CA PRO A 45 3.56 19.62 18.65
C PRO A 45 4.10 18.57 17.68
N VAL A 46 5.41 18.29 17.78
CA VAL A 46 6.04 17.15 17.12
C VAL A 46 5.52 15.85 17.77
N PRO A 47 5.00 14.87 17.01
CA PRO A 47 4.51 13.62 17.58
C PRO A 47 5.60 12.89 18.39
N LYS A 48 5.21 12.29 19.52
CA LYS A 48 6.13 11.53 20.37
C LYS A 48 6.66 10.32 19.60
N GLY A 49 7.97 10.08 19.66
CA GLY A 49 8.64 8.99 18.92
C GLY A 49 9.02 9.34 17.48
N SER A 50 8.79 10.58 17.03
CA SER A 50 9.30 11.02 15.72
C SER A 50 10.83 10.99 15.70
N GLY A 51 11.42 10.51 14.60
CA GLY A 51 12.87 10.50 14.39
C GLY A 51 13.40 11.92 14.15
N VAL A 52 13.53 12.72 15.20
CA VAL A 52 14.04 14.10 15.15
C VAL A 52 15.47 14.08 14.58
N ILE A 53 15.67 14.82 13.48
CA ILE A 53 16.97 15.00 12.83
C ILE A 53 17.59 16.30 13.29
N VAL A 54 16.80 17.38 13.28
CA VAL A 54 17.22 18.73 13.65
C VAL A 54 16.13 19.34 14.52
N GLN A 55 16.54 20.02 15.58
CA GLN A 55 15.67 20.87 16.37
C GLN A 55 16.42 22.19 16.62
N GLU A 56 15.85 23.29 16.17
CA GLU A 56 16.46 24.61 16.22
C GLU A 56 15.44 25.63 16.72
N LYS A 57 15.93 26.63 17.45
CA LYS A 57 15.17 27.79 17.88
C LYS A 57 15.90 29.06 17.42
N THR A 58 15.23 29.90 16.66
CA THR A 58 15.83 31.08 16.03
C THR A 58 14.95 32.30 16.27
N GLN A 59 15.56 33.44 16.61
CA GLN A 59 14.84 34.69 16.82
C GLN A 59 14.78 35.50 15.52
N LEU A 60 13.58 35.89 15.10
CA LEU A 60 13.31 36.65 13.89
C LEU A 60 12.44 37.86 14.23
N LYS A 61 13.01 39.06 14.13
CA LYS A 61 12.32 40.35 14.36
C LYS A 61 11.53 40.41 15.68
N GLY A 62 12.07 39.82 16.75
CA GLY A 62 11.45 39.82 18.08
C GLY A 62 10.41 38.71 18.30
N SER A 63 10.19 37.83 17.33
CA SER A 63 9.48 36.57 17.50
C SER A 63 10.46 35.41 17.53
N ASP A 64 10.18 34.41 18.36
CA ASP A 64 10.92 33.15 18.36
C ASP A 64 10.27 32.18 17.38
N LEU A 65 11.09 31.49 16.58
CA LEU A 65 10.70 30.43 15.66
C LEU A 65 11.37 29.13 16.10
N ASP A 66 10.58 28.16 16.54
CA ASP A 66 11.08 26.80 16.72
C ASP A 66 10.87 26.01 15.43
N LEU A 67 11.90 25.31 14.97
CA LEU A 67 11.89 24.44 13.81
C LEU A 67 12.37 23.06 14.21
N THR A 68 11.55 22.04 13.99
CA THR A 68 11.95 20.64 14.14
C THR A 68 11.81 19.92 12.82
N ILE A 69 12.91 19.39 12.31
CA ILE A 69 12.92 18.50 11.14
C ILE A 69 12.92 17.07 11.66
N VAL A 70 11.89 16.31 11.30
CA VAL A 70 11.84 14.88 11.57
C VAL A 70 12.07 14.10 10.28
N LYS A 71 12.68 12.93 10.42
CA LYS A 71 12.74 11.93 9.36
C LYS A 71 11.32 11.61 8.93
N GLY A 72 11.07 11.58 7.62
CA GLY A 72 9.77 11.38 7.01
C GLY A 72 9.15 10.08 7.50
N ALA A 73 8.43 10.15 8.62
CA ALA A 73 7.46 9.16 9.00
C ALA A 73 6.24 9.45 8.13
N ALA A 74 5.92 8.53 7.23
CA ALA A 74 4.59 8.47 6.61
C ALA A 74 3.56 8.84 7.69
N ALA A 75 2.77 9.89 7.43
CA ALA A 75 1.78 10.41 8.38
C ALA A 75 1.14 9.26 9.16
N SER A 76 1.05 9.34 10.49
CA SER A 76 0.41 8.33 11.34
C SER A 76 -0.93 7.91 10.72
N ARG A 77 -0.91 6.83 9.96
CA ARG A 77 -2.02 6.34 9.17
C ARG A 77 -2.71 5.28 9.98
N ALA A 78 -4.04 5.32 9.97
CA ALA A 78 -4.86 4.33 10.65
C ALA A 78 -4.35 2.90 10.36
N PRO A 79 -4.30 2.03 11.38
CA PRO A 79 -4.03 0.62 11.19
C PRO A 79 -4.97 0.03 10.14
N LEU A 80 -4.45 -0.81 9.26
CA LEU A 80 -5.27 -1.53 8.28
C LEU A 80 -5.96 -2.69 9.00
N THR A 81 -7.29 -2.68 9.02
CA THR A 81 -8.12 -3.72 9.68
C THR A 81 -8.51 -4.88 8.76
N GLY A 82 -8.09 -4.82 7.50
CA GLY A 82 -8.36 -5.81 6.46
C GLY A 82 -7.42 -5.62 5.26
N PRO A 83 -7.69 -6.25 4.11
CA PRO A 83 -6.93 -6.02 2.87
C PRO A 83 -6.90 -4.54 2.51
N ALA A 84 -5.73 -4.02 2.14
CA ALA A 84 -5.58 -2.62 1.76
C ALA A 84 -6.37 -2.30 0.48
N CYS A 85 -6.41 -3.26 -0.45
CA CYS A 85 -6.98 -3.15 -1.78
C CYS A 85 -8.30 -3.91 -1.89
N ALA A 86 -9.19 -3.42 -2.75
CA ALA A 86 -10.42 -4.12 -3.07
C ALA A 86 -10.15 -5.49 -3.72
N TYR A 87 -10.97 -6.49 -3.39
CA TYR A 87 -10.79 -7.87 -3.85
C TYR A 87 -12.14 -8.58 -4.06
N VAL A 88 -12.12 -9.69 -4.79
CA VAL A 88 -13.20 -10.66 -4.86
C VAL A 88 -12.65 -12.05 -4.60
N ASN A 89 -13.42 -12.87 -3.89
CA ASN A 89 -13.16 -14.30 -3.84
C ASN A 89 -13.73 -14.93 -5.13
N LEU A 90 -13.06 -15.95 -5.64
CA LEU A 90 -13.49 -16.74 -6.78
C LEU A 90 -13.66 -18.19 -6.35
N GLN A 91 -14.71 -18.82 -6.86
CA GLN A 91 -15.02 -20.21 -6.59
C GLN A 91 -15.34 -20.92 -7.90
N LEU A 92 -14.61 -21.99 -8.20
CA LEU A 92 -14.87 -22.86 -9.34
C LEU A 92 -15.72 -24.06 -8.90
N ASN A 93 -16.70 -24.45 -9.71
CA ASN A 93 -17.47 -25.71 -9.60
C ASN A 93 -17.85 -26.09 -8.16
N ASN A 94 -18.71 -25.32 -7.49
CA ASN A 94 -19.24 -25.67 -6.15
C ASN A 94 -18.17 -25.91 -5.04
N LYS A 95 -17.05 -25.18 -5.07
CA LYS A 95 -15.95 -25.15 -4.06
C LYS A 95 -14.84 -26.20 -4.28
N GLU A 96 -14.74 -26.79 -5.46
CA GLU A 96 -13.58 -27.65 -5.76
C GLU A 96 -12.27 -26.85 -5.74
N GLN A 97 -12.31 -25.61 -6.21
CA GLN A 97 -11.18 -24.69 -6.16
C GLN A 97 -11.64 -23.28 -5.77
N GLU A 98 -10.84 -22.63 -4.93
CA GLU A 98 -11.07 -21.26 -4.47
C GLU A 98 -9.82 -20.43 -4.68
N GLY A 99 -10.00 -19.14 -4.93
CA GLY A 99 -8.90 -18.19 -5.08
C GLY A 99 -9.38 -16.76 -4.90
N VAL A 100 -8.45 -15.81 -5.04
CA VAL A 100 -8.73 -14.39 -4.85
C VAL A 100 -8.19 -13.58 -6.02
N VAL A 101 -8.94 -12.56 -6.41
CA VAL A 101 -8.49 -11.57 -7.38
C VAL A 101 -8.57 -10.19 -6.75
N LEU A 102 -7.47 -9.46 -6.81
CA LEU A 102 -7.43 -8.05 -6.42
C LEU A 102 -8.02 -7.21 -7.56
N LEU A 103 -8.94 -6.32 -7.21
CA LEU A 103 -9.64 -5.45 -8.15
C LEU A 103 -8.86 -4.16 -8.43
N GLU A 104 -7.95 -3.80 -7.54
CA GLU A 104 -7.00 -2.69 -7.64
C GLU A 104 -5.73 -3.12 -6.91
N ASN A 105 -4.55 -2.70 -7.39
CA ASN A 105 -3.29 -2.91 -6.66
C ASN A 105 -2.14 -2.16 -7.36
N PRO A 106 -1.51 -1.12 -6.76
CA PRO A 106 -1.76 -0.55 -5.42
C PRO A 106 -3.17 0.02 -5.22
N LYS A 107 -3.52 0.41 -3.99
CA LYS A 107 -4.83 1.01 -3.70
C LYS A 107 -5.02 2.31 -4.50
N GLY A 108 -6.12 2.42 -5.24
CA GLY A 108 -6.40 3.55 -6.14
C GLY A 108 -5.75 3.44 -7.52
N ASP A 109 -4.94 2.40 -7.77
CA ASP A 109 -4.23 2.18 -9.02
C ASP A 109 -4.61 0.83 -9.66
N ILE A 110 -4.35 0.73 -10.96
CA ILE A 110 -4.46 -0.51 -11.75
C ILE A 110 -5.82 -1.21 -11.51
N CYS A 111 -6.91 -0.47 -11.71
CA CYS A 111 -8.24 -1.02 -11.59
C CYS A 111 -8.48 -2.11 -12.67
N LEU A 112 -8.90 -3.27 -12.21
CA LEU A 112 -9.22 -4.42 -13.05
C LEU A 112 -10.50 -4.15 -13.85
N ASP A 113 -10.51 -4.60 -15.10
CA ASP A 113 -11.70 -4.60 -15.94
C ASP A 113 -12.23 -6.03 -16.14
N MET A 114 -13.43 -6.16 -16.71
CA MET A 114 -14.06 -7.47 -16.94
C MET A 114 -13.27 -8.39 -17.88
N ALA A 115 -12.50 -7.84 -18.82
CA ALA A 115 -11.72 -8.65 -19.75
C ALA A 115 -10.50 -9.26 -19.04
N LYS A 116 -9.77 -8.45 -18.28
CA LYS A 116 -8.67 -8.90 -17.43
C LYS A 116 -9.14 -9.83 -16.33
N LEU A 117 -10.30 -9.58 -15.71
CA LEU A 117 -10.89 -10.49 -14.73
C LEU A 117 -11.08 -11.88 -15.32
N ARG A 118 -11.67 -12.00 -16.52
CA ARG A 118 -11.85 -13.31 -17.19
C ARG A 118 -10.51 -13.98 -17.50
N GLN A 119 -9.51 -13.21 -17.94
CA GLN A 119 -8.17 -13.72 -18.20
C GLN A 119 -7.51 -14.25 -16.92
N VAL A 120 -7.64 -13.52 -15.80
CA VAL A 120 -7.11 -13.93 -14.50
C VAL A 120 -7.84 -15.17 -14.01
N CYS A 121 -9.18 -15.24 -14.11
CA CYS A 121 -9.95 -16.44 -13.75
C CYS A 121 -9.47 -17.67 -14.54
N ALA A 122 -9.28 -17.52 -15.87
CA ALA A 122 -8.79 -18.61 -16.71
C ALA A 122 -7.38 -19.07 -16.30
N SER A 123 -6.49 -18.12 -16.03
CA SER A 123 -5.11 -18.42 -15.61
C SER A 123 -5.07 -19.08 -14.24
N LEU A 124 -5.84 -18.57 -13.29
CA LEU A 124 -5.89 -19.01 -11.90
C LEU A 124 -6.37 -20.47 -11.78
N PHE A 125 -7.34 -20.86 -12.61
CA PHE A 125 -7.91 -22.21 -12.60
C PHE A 125 -7.37 -23.13 -13.70
N GLY A 126 -6.39 -22.67 -14.50
CA GLY A 126 -5.81 -23.45 -15.60
C GLY A 126 -6.77 -23.69 -16.78
N LEU A 127 -7.77 -22.84 -16.97
CA LEU A 127 -8.85 -22.96 -17.96
C LEU A 127 -8.63 -22.06 -19.19
N ASN A 128 -7.38 -21.92 -19.64
CA ASN A 128 -6.94 -20.93 -20.64
C ASN A 128 -7.65 -20.98 -22.01
N ASN A 129 -8.34 -22.09 -22.32
CA ASN A 129 -9.05 -22.30 -23.60
C ASN A 129 -10.56 -22.47 -23.43
N THR A 130 -11.12 -22.19 -22.25
CA THR A 130 -12.54 -22.41 -21.97
C THR A 130 -13.27 -21.06 -21.86
N LYS A 131 -14.45 -20.97 -22.46
CA LYS A 131 -15.31 -19.79 -22.25
C LYS A 131 -15.85 -19.84 -20.83
N LEU A 132 -15.42 -18.89 -20.00
CA LEU A 132 -15.85 -18.79 -18.61
C LEU A 132 -16.96 -17.74 -18.45
N CYS A 133 -17.94 -18.09 -17.64
CA CYS A 133 -18.98 -17.20 -17.14
C CYS A 133 -18.72 -16.93 -15.66
N VAL A 134 -18.86 -15.67 -15.26
CA VAL A 134 -18.65 -15.23 -13.87
C VAL A 134 -19.98 -14.74 -13.33
N PHE A 135 -20.38 -15.25 -12.17
CA PHE A 135 -21.67 -14.98 -11.56
C PHE A 135 -21.48 -14.36 -10.18
N ASN A 136 -22.35 -13.40 -9.85
CA ASN A 136 -22.57 -12.95 -8.48
C ASN A 136 -23.92 -13.51 -8.02
N GLY A 137 -23.90 -14.56 -7.20
CA GLY A 137 -25.09 -15.36 -6.92
C GLY A 137 -25.63 -16.01 -8.20
N LYS A 138 -26.86 -15.65 -8.59
CA LYS A 138 -27.53 -16.15 -9.81
C LYS A 138 -27.37 -15.22 -11.02
N THR A 139 -26.80 -14.04 -10.82
CA THR A 139 -26.68 -13.02 -11.87
C THR A 139 -25.33 -13.15 -12.56
N GLU A 140 -25.35 -13.41 -13.86
CA GLU A 140 -24.14 -13.39 -14.68
C GLU A 140 -23.62 -11.96 -14.83
N LEU A 141 -22.33 -11.76 -14.54
CA LEU A 141 -21.64 -10.50 -14.75
C LEU A 141 -21.32 -10.35 -16.24
N THR A 142 -22.14 -9.57 -16.92
CA THR A 142 -22.00 -9.26 -18.35
C THR A 142 -21.77 -7.77 -18.57
N GLY A 143 -21.09 -7.42 -19.67
CA GLY A 143 -20.85 -6.02 -20.06
C GLY A 143 -19.86 -5.26 -19.17
N LYS A 144 -20.04 -3.94 -19.07
CA LYS A 144 -19.22 -3.04 -18.24
C LYS A 144 -19.81 -2.98 -16.83
N CYS A 145 -19.34 -3.86 -15.95
CA CYS A 145 -19.70 -3.87 -14.53
C CYS A 145 -18.69 -3.06 -13.72
N ASP A 146 -19.16 -2.30 -12.72
CA ASP A 146 -18.28 -1.70 -11.73
C ASP A 146 -17.81 -2.78 -10.75
N LEU A 147 -16.62 -3.32 -11.01
CA LEU A 147 -16.05 -4.40 -10.21
C LEU A 147 -15.77 -3.98 -8.76
N LEU A 148 -15.44 -2.70 -8.50
CA LEU A 148 -15.14 -2.22 -7.14
C LEU A 148 -16.37 -2.32 -6.22
N SER A 149 -17.58 -2.22 -6.78
CA SER A 149 -18.84 -2.46 -6.04
C SER A 149 -19.03 -3.90 -5.56
N LEU A 150 -18.20 -4.83 -6.07
CA LEU A 150 -18.17 -6.23 -5.68
C LEU A 150 -17.11 -6.53 -4.62
N ASN A 151 -16.40 -5.53 -4.11
CA ASN A 151 -15.39 -5.70 -3.08
C ASN A 151 -15.87 -6.58 -1.91
N GLY A 152 -15.09 -7.59 -1.57
CA GLY A 152 -15.35 -8.55 -0.50
C GLY A 152 -16.35 -9.64 -0.85
N LYS A 153 -16.99 -9.60 -2.03
CA LYS A 153 -17.95 -10.63 -2.44
C LYS A 153 -17.24 -11.86 -3.00
N THR A 154 -17.97 -12.97 -2.97
CA THR A 154 -17.56 -14.22 -3.62
C THR A 154 -18.31 -14.41 -4.93
N LEU A 155 -17.55 -14.61 -6.01
CA LEU A 155 -18.05 -14.83 -7.36
C LEU A 155 -17.88 -16.30 -7.76
N SER A 156 -18.88 -16.83 -8.43
CA SER A 156 -18.85 -18.19 -8.96
C SER A 156 -18.36 -18.16 -10.41
N VAL A 157 -17.36 -18.98 -10.73
CA VAL A 157 -16.83 -19.15 -12.08
C VAL A 157 -17.29 -20.51 -12.59
N THR A 158 -17.89 -20.55 -13.77
CA THR A 158 -18.35 -21.79 -14.41
C THR A 158 -18.05 -21.79 -15.91
N SER A 159 -18.08 -22.96 -16.54
CA SER A 159 -17.93 -23.12 -17.99
C SER A 159 -19.23 -22.83 -18.77
N GLY A 160 -20.18 -22.09 -18.19
CA GLY A 160 -21.40 -21.63 -18.87
C GLY A 160 -22.73 -22.13 -18.30
N SER A 161 -22.72 -23.06 -17.35
CA SER A 161 -23.92 -23.44 -16.59
C SER A 161 -24.11 -22.51 -15.40
N SER A 162 -25.37 -22.13 -15.10
CA SER A 162 -25.70 -21.39 -13.89
C SER A 162 -25.24 -22.18 -12.65
N PRO A 163 -24.60 -21.53 -11.65
CA PRO A 163 -24.22 -22.21 -10.42
C PRO A 163 -25.46 -22.77 -9.70
N SER A 164 -25.31 -23.94 -9.07
CA SER A 164 -26.34 -24.52 -8.19
C SER A 164 -26.45 -23.74 -6.88
N ASP A 165 -27.59 -23.85 -6.17
CA ASP A 165 -28.06 -23.03 -5.04
C ASP A 165 -27.16 -22.98 -3.76
N SER A 166 -25.88 -23.37 -3.82
CA SER A 166 -24.95 -23.12 -2.71
C SER A 166 -24.56 -21.64 -2.69
N SER A 167 -25.17 -20.86 -1.80
CA SER A 167 -24.78 -19.48 -1.54
C SER A 167 -23.30 -19.41 -1.15
N PRO A 168 -22.46 -18.63 -1.86
CA PRO A 168 -21.06 -18.49 -1.51
C PRO A 168 -20.93 -17.51 -0.34
N ASN A 169 -21.23 -17.98 0.87
CA ASN A 169 -21.18 -17.18 2.10
C ASN A 169 -19.78 -17.25 2.71
N SER A 170 -18.85 -16.49 2.17
CA SER A 170 -17.72 -15.98 2.93
C SER A 170 -17.50 -14.53 2.55
N ASP A 171 -17.74 -13.63 3.51
CA ASP A 171 -17.42 -12.20 3.41
C ASP A 171 -15.94 -11.94 3.74
N SER A 172 -15.15 -13.01 3.92
CA SER A 172 -13.74 -12.93 4.27
C SER A 172 -12.85 -13.47 3.15
N LEU A 173 -11.71 -12.81 2.95
CA LEU A 173 -10.70 -13.19 1.97
C LEU A 173 -10.19 -14.61 2.26
N VAL A 174 -10.34 -15.52 1.28
CA VAL A 174 -10.06 -16.95 1.45
C VAL A 174 -8.56 -17.30 1.40
N CYS A 175 -7.79 -16.53 0.64
CA CYS A 175 -6.34 -16.68 0.51
C CYS A 175 -5.57 -15.94 1.62
N PRO A 176 -4.50 -16.51 2.17
CA PRO A 176 -3.57 -15.75 3.00
C PRO A 176 -2.99 -14.54 2.26
N TYR A 177 -2.89 -13.40 2.92
CA TYR A 177 -2.42 -12.15 2.31
C TYR A 177 -1.56 -11.32 3.26
N VAL A 178 -0.80 -10.37 2.73
CA VAL A 178 -0.07 -9.36 3.49
C VAL A 178 -0.37 -7.98 2.92
N ASN A 179 -0.56 -7.00 3.80
CA ASN A 179 -0.62 -5.61 3.40
C ASN A 179 0.79 -5.03 3.35
N LEU A 180 1.04 -4.21 2.34
CA LEU A 180 2.28 -3.45 2.20
C LEU A 180 1.99 -1.97 2.34
N ARG A 181 2.88 -1.25 3.02
CA ARG A 181 2.82 0.20 3.15
C ARG A 181 4.19 0.80 2.93
N LEU A 182 4.29 1.79 2.05
CA LEU A 182 5.51 2.57 1.90
C LEU A 182 5.75 3.44 3.14
N ALA A 183 6.98 3.46 3.64
CA ALA A 183 7.33 4.16 4.88
C ALA A 183 8.24 5.38 4.65
N ASN A 184 9.32 5.23 3.87
CA ASN A 184 10.33 6.26 3.62
C ASN A 184 10.52 6.59 2.13
N CYS A 185 9.52 6.27 1.31
CA CYS A 185 9.54 6.52 -0.12
C CYS A 185 8.13 6.71 -0.65
N GLN A 186 8.03 7.36 -1.81
CA GLN A 186 6.81 7.46 -2.58
C GLN A 186 6.75 6.42 -3.71
N PRO A 187 5.54 6.10 -4.20
CA PRO A 187 5.39 5.28 -5.38
C PRO A 187 6.08 5.92 -6.60
N ALA A 188 6.52 5.10 -7.54
CA ALA A 188 7.19 5.53 -8.77
C ALA A 188 6.62 4.81 -10.00
N GLU A 189 7.19 5.01 -11.20
CA GLU A 189 6.74 4.39 -12.46
C GLU A 189 5.23 4.55 -12.73
N CYS A 190 4.71 5.77 -12.50
CA CYS A 190 3.29 6.13 -12.65
C CYS A 190 2.33 5.45 -11.65
N GLN A 191 2.84 4.82 -10.60
CA GLN A 191 2.03 4.44 -9.44
C GLN A 191 1.77 5.65 -8.56
N SER A 192 0.61 5.67 -7.91
CA SER A 192 0.16 6.70 -6.98
C SER A 192 -0.22 6.13 -5.60
N GLY A 193 -0.57 4.84 -5.52
CA GLY A 193 -0.96 4.17 -4.29
C GLY A 193 0.24 3.78 -3.43
N ASP A 194 0.22 4.22 -2.17
CA ASP A 194 1.28 3.98 -1.18
C ASP A 194 1.01 2.81 -0.23
N VAL A 195 -0.13 2.14 -0.42
CA VAL A 195 -0.49 0.89 0.23
C VAL A 195 -0.96 -0.11 -0.82
N GLY A 196 -0.70 -1.38 -0.57
CA GLY A 196 -1.05 -2.47 -1.48
C GLY A 196 -1.32 -3.77 -0.73
N THR A 197 -1.89 -4.74 -1.42
CA THR A 197 -2.14 -6.09 -0.88
C THR A 197 -1.40 -7.11 -1.74
N LEU A 198 -0.66 -8.03 -1.14
CA LEU A 198 -0.11 -9.18 -1.85
C LEU A 198 -0.71 -10.47 -1.30
N LEU A 199 -1.13 -11.34 -2.21
CA LEU A 199 -1.60 -12.68 -1.87
C LEU A 199 -0.38 -13.57 -1.65
N LEU A 200 -0.33 -14.24 -0.50
CA LEU A 200 0.77 -15.12 -0.14
C LEU A 200 0.62 -16.52 -0.75
N VAL A 201 -0.62 -16.90 -1.08
CA VAL A 201 -1.01 -18.20 -1.64
C VAL A 201 -2.23 -17.93 -2.53
N ASN A 202 -2.19 -18.29 -3.81
CA ASN A 202 -3.33 -18.12 -4.72
C ASN A 202 -3.15 -18.96 -5.99
N PRO A 203 -3.99 -19.98 -6.26
CA PRO A 203 -5.23 -20.38 -5.56
C PRO A 203 -5.02 -20.92 -4.13
N VAL A 204 -6.09 -21.16 -3.38
CA VAL A 204 -6.00 -21.72 -2.02
C VAL A 204 -5.24 -23.05 -2.03
N GLY A 205 -4.23 -23.16 -1.16
CA GLY A 205 -3.38 -24.35 -1.04
C GLY A 205 -2.29 -24.50 -2.10
N HIS A 206 -2.20 -23.59 -3.07
CA HIS A 206 -1.28 -23.66 -4.21
C HIS A 206 -0.43 -22.37 -4.33
N ASP A 207 0.69 -22.45 -5.04
CA ASP A 207 1.51 -21.27 -5.41
C ASP A 207 1.90 -20.36 -4.23
N CYS A 208 2.49 -20.95 -3.20
CA CYS A 208 3.00 -20.20 -2.06
C CYS A 208 4.14 -19.25 -2.47
N LEU A 209 3.98 -17.97 -2.13
CA LEU A 209 4.95 -16.93 -2.40
C LEU A 209 6.23 -17.15 -1.56
N THR A 210 7.39 -17.11 -2.23
CA THR A 210 8.69 -17.15 -1.55
C THR A 210 9.09 -15.76 -1.05
N HIS A 211 10.05 -15.68 -0.13
CA HIS A 211 10.57 -14.40 0.35
C HIS A 211 11.13 -13.51 -0.78
N ASN A 212 11.87 -14.11 -1.72
CA ASN A 212 12.43 -13.37 -2.86
C ASN A 212 11.34 -12.91 -3.83
N ALA A 213 10.31 -13.74 -4.04
CA ALA A 213 9.14 -13.34 -4.83
C ALA A 213 8.39 -12.18 -4.14
N LEU A 214 8.23 -12.22 -2.81
CA LEU A 214 7.62 -11.14 -2.04
C LEU A 214 8.33 -9.79 -2.26
N LEU A 215 9.66 -9.76 -2.17
CA LEU A 215 10.44 -8.55 -2.45
C LEU A 215 10.28 -8.07 -3.91
N SER A 216 10.35 -9.01 -4.87
CA SER A 216 10.21 -8.67 -6.29
C SER A 216 8.82 -8.12 -6.62
N GLU A 217 7.76 -8.77 -6.13
CA GLU A 217 6.38 -8.32 -6.32
C GLU A 217 6.13 -6.99 -5.60
N THR A 218 6.70 -6.78 -4.41
CA THR A 218 6.65 -5.48 -3.72
C THR A 218 7.28 -4.38 -4.57
N ALA A 219 8.45 -4.64 -5.17
CA ALA A 219 9.12 -3.67 -6.04
C ALA A 219 8.27 -3.34 -7.28
N LYS A 220 7.70 -4.36 -7.92
CA LYS A 220 6.81 -4.19 -9.08
C LYS A 220 5.56 -3.39 -8.71
N LEU A 221 4.98 -3.69 -7.56
CA LEU A 221 3.73 -3.11 -7.09
C LEU A 221 3.83 -1.59 -6.97
N PHE A 222 4.87 -1.09 -6.31
CA PHE A 222 5.05 0.35 -6.07
C PHE A 222 5.93 1.06 -7.12
N GLY A 223 6.29 0.37 -8.21
CA GLY A 223 7.15 0.96 -9.25
C GLY A 223 8.58 1.21 -8.79
N LEU A 224 9.06 0.44 -7.80
CA LEU A 224 10.39 0.55 -7.21
C LEU A 224 11.38 -0.44 -7.83
N ARG A 225 11.20 -0.82 -9.10
CA ARG A 225 12.09 -1.77 -9.78
C ARG A 225 13.52 -1.19 -9.83
N GLY A 226 14.51 -2.05 -9.58
CA GLY A 226 15.92 -1.65 -9.52
C GLY A 226 16.33 -0.90 -8.25
N ARG A 227 15.41 -0.60 -7.33
CA ARG A 227 15.73 -0.06 -6.00
C ARG A 227 16.06 -1.20 -5.03
N ARG A 228 16.96 -0.94 -4.08
CA ARG A 228 17.22 -1.86 -2.97
C ARG A 228 16.16 -1.69 -1.89
N LEU A 229 15.33 -2.71 -1.70
CA LEU A 229 14.22 -2.70 -0.76
C LEU A 229 14.51 -3.60 0.43
N LYS A 230 13.98 -3.20 1.59
CA LYS A 230 13.89 -4.00 2.82
C LYS A 230 12.46 -3.93 3.36
N LEU A 231 12.05 -4.99 4.03
CA LEU A 231 10.73 -5.12 4.64
C LEU A 231 10.87 -5.03 6.17
N TYR A 232 9.93 -4.35 6.82
CA TYR A 232 9.96 -4.07 8.25
C TYR A 232 8.60 -4.34 8.89
N LEU A 233 8.59 -4.63 10.19
CA LEU A 233 7.35 -4.87 10.95
C LEU A 233 6.73 -3.59 11.51
N ASP A 234 7.50 -2.51 11.54
CA ASP A 234 7.12 -1.21 12.08
C ASP A 234 7.34 -0.10 11.05
N ASP A 235 6.58 0.99 11.22
CA ASP A 235 6.63 2.18 10.38
C ASP A 235 7.91 3.00 10.57
N LEU A 236 8.59 2.84 11.71
CA LEU A 236 9.85 3.51 12.02
C LEU A 236 11.07 2.83 11.38
N LEU A 237 10.87 1.70 10.68
CA LEU A 237 11.92 0.93 10.00
C LEU A 237 13.02 0.44 10.96
N THR A 238 12.63 0.02 12.18
CA THR A 238 13.55 -0.44 13.23
C THR A 238 13.65 -1.95 13.32
N GLN A 239 12.58 -2.67 13.00
CA GLN A 239 12.46 -4.12 13.04
C GLN A 239 12.45 -4.68 11.62
N GLU A 240 13.65 -4.86 11.06
CA GLU A 240 13.84 -5.50 9.76
C GLU A 240 13.37 -6.96 9.80
N MET A 241 12.66 -7.37 8.75
CA MET A 241 12.18 -8.72 8.55
C MET A 241 13.35 -9.62 8.08
N PRO A 242 13.75 -10.67 8.82
CA PRO A 242 14.82 -11.56 8.39
C PRO A 242 14.41 -12.37 7.15
N ALA A 243 15.37 -12.65 6.26
CA ALA A 243 15.12 -13.41 5.03
C ALA A 243 14.64 -14.85 5.27
N GLU A 244 14.94 -15.41 6.45
CA GLU A 244 14.54 -16.78 6.85
C GLU A 244 13.12 -16.85 7.42
N TRP A 245 12.45 -15.71 7.54
CA TRP A 245 11.11 -15.69 8.09
C TRP A 245 10.11 -16.32 7.11
N SER A 246 9.37 -17.31 7.60
CA SER A 246 8.27 -17.90 6.84
C SER A 246 7.21 -16.86 6.52
N VAL A 247 6.98 -16.66 5.22
CA VAL A 247 5.95 -15.78 4.65
C VAL A 247 4.56 -16.09 5.23
N LYS A 248 4.28 -17.33 5.62
CA LYS A 248 3.01 -17.74 6.25
C LYS A 248 2.69 -16.98 7.54
N THR A 249 3.70 -16.52 8.28
CA THR A 249 3.53 -15.75 9.52
C THR A 249 3.10 -14.29 9.27
N LEU A 250 3.10 -13.86 8.01
CA LEU A 250 2.69 -12.53 7.58
C LEU A 250 1.20 -12.47 7.22
N ASP A 251 0.48 -13.60 7.31
CA ASP A 251 -0.94 -13.63 7.01
C ASP A 251 -1.70 -12.57 7.81
N ARG A 252 -2.46 -11.74 7.08
CA ARG A 252 -3.28 -10.61 7.56
C ARG A 252 -2.47 -9.54 8.31
N LYS A 253 -1.15 -9.51 8.17
CA LYS A 253 -0.30 -8.46 8.75
C LYS A 253 -0.07 -7.31 7.78
N THR A 254 0.39 -6.20 8.33
CA THR A 254 0.95 -5.08 7.56
C THR A 254 2.45 -5.08 7.71
N VAL A 255 3.15 -4.98 6.57
CA VAL A 255 4.60 -4.89 6.48
C VAL A 255 4.95 -3.55 5.82
N TYR A 256 6.01 -2.95 6.31
CA TYR A 256 6.47 -1.63 5.89
C TYR A 256 7.64 -1.77 4.92
N VAL A 257 7.56 -1.04 3.82
CA VAL A 257 8.55 -1.08 2.74
C VAL A 257 9.49 0.10 2.91
N GLY A 258 10.76 -0.22 3.12
CA GLY A 258 11.85 0.74 3.20
C GLY A 258 12.78 0.66 2.00
N VAL A 259 13.05 1.78 1.34
CA VAL A 259 14.12 1.86 0.33
C VAL A 259 15.44 2.20 1.01
N VAL A 260 16.47 1.41 0.73
CA VAL A 260 17.83 1.64 1.24
C VAL A 260 18.63 2.44 0.21
N PRO A 261 19.43 3.45 0.63
CA PRO A 261 20.32 4.16 -0.29
C PRO A 261 21.26 3.19 -1.01
N THR A 262 21.41 3.37 -2.31
CA THR A 262 22.47 2.72 -3.07
C THR A 262 23.74 3.52 -2.80
N THR A 263 24.50 3.16 -1.76
CA THR A 263 25.88 3.65 -1.64
C THR A 263 26.65 3.11 -2.82
N ALA A 264 27.16 4.01 -3.68
CA ALA A 264 28.29 3.66 -4.53
C ALA A 264 29.42 3.25 -3.59
N GLU A 265 29.88 2.00 -3.67
CA GLU A 265 31.19 1.66 -3.12
C GLU A 265 32.19 2.55 -3.85
N ALA A 266 32.83 3.45 -3.09
CA ALA A 266 33.95 4.27 -3.55
C ALA A 266 35.25 3.49 -3.41
#